data_AF-A0AAU1UXS8-F1
#
_entry.id   AF-A0AAU1UXS8-F1
#
_cell.length_a   1.000
_cell.length_b   1.000
_cell.length_c   1.000
_cell.angle_alpha   90.00
_cell.angle_beta   90.00
_cell.angle_gamma   90.00
#
_symmetry.space_group_name_H-M   'P 1'
#
loop_
_entity.id
_entity.type
_entity.pdbx_description
1 polymer ?
#
loop_
_entity_poly.entity_id
_entity_poly.type
_entity_poly.pdbx_seq_one_letter_code
_entity_poly.pdbx_strand_id
1 'polypeptide(L)'
;MRFNLRNFARAGVVTGALGLSLIAATGGAQAYTYDGSDPSATGCASGATTVQSAVVKNSHSTFGTIELRYSLACHTAWARFTLNYTQSACGNASAGYDCAHAYVVRNNDGRTYSCTIGQGQTQCYTPMVYDKGLTSFAEGTVDTAAGSADTRTAAY
;
A
#
# COMPACT_ATOMS: atom_id res chain seq x y z
N MET A 1 -4.56 -63.06 -29.05
CA MET A 1 -3.55 -64.10 -29.37
C MET A 1 -2.28 -63.39 -29.85
N ARG A 2 -1.14 -63.72 -29.22
CA ARG A 2 0.28 -63.45 -29.57
C ARG A 2 0.95 -62.13 -29.14
N PHE A 3 1.65 -62.29 -28.01
CA PHE A 3 2.83 -61.64 -27.43
C PHE A 3 3.81 -60.93 -28.39
N ASN A 4 4.45 -59.86 -27.87
CA ASN A 4 5.91 -59.88 -27.68
C ASN A 4 6.36 -58.89 -26.60
N LEU A 5 7.02 -59.43 -25.58
CA LEU A 5 7.74 -58.72 -24.54
C LEU A 5 9.21 -59.11 -24.71
N ARG A 6 10.14 -58.16 -24.82
CA ARG A 6 11.56 -58.42 -24.56
C ARG A 6 12.24 -57.25 -23.87
N ASN A 7 12.71 -57.59 -22.67
CA ASN A 7 13.46 -56.82 -21.69
C ASN A 7 14.72 -56.14 -22.24
N PHE A 8 15.02 -54.98 -21.66
CA PHE A 8 16.38 -54.66 -21.21
C PHE A 8 16.33 -54.38 -19.71
N ALA A 9 16.99 -55.24 -18.95
CA ALA A 9 17.24 -55.06 -17.52
C ALA A 9 18.72 -54.74 -17.30
N ARG A 10 18.98 -54.15 -16.13
CA ARG A 10 20.27 -53.85 -15.44
C ARG A 10 20.72 -52.40 -15.61
N ALA A 11 20.47 -51.54 -14.62
CA ALA A 11 21.04 -51.44 -13.26
C ALA A 11 22.24 -50.50 -13.23
N GLY A 12 22.07 -49.38 -12.52
CA GLY A 12 23.11 -48.42 -12.18
C GLY A 12 22.60 -47.51 -11.06
N VAL A 13 22.75 -47.95 -9.81
CA VAL A 13 22.55 -47.13 -8.61
C VAL A 13 23.78 -46.23 -8.46
N VAL A 14 23.60 -44.91 -8.51
CA VAL A 14 24.52 -43.96 -7.87
C VAL A 14 23.69 -42.85 -7.19
N THR A 15 23.56 -43.04 -5.89
CA THR A 15 23.49 -42.06 -4.80
C THR A 15 23.71 -40.58 -5.16
N GLY A 16 22.77 -39.74 -4.73
CA GLY A 16 22.94 -38.29 -4.70
C GLY A 16 21.63 -37.57 -4.42
N ALA A 17 21.00 -37.82 -3.27
CA ALA A 17 19.88 -37.01 -2.80
C ALA A 17 20.43 -35.62 -2.41
N LEU A 18 20.52 -34.71 -3.38
CA LEU A 18 20.64 -33.28 -3.11
C LEU A 18 19.27 -32.79 -2.65
N GLY A 19 19.01 -32.94 -1.34
CA GLY A 19 17.89 -32.30 -0.68
C GLY A 19 18.04 -30.79 -0.78
N LEU A 20 17.41 -30.18 -1.77
CA LEU A 20 17.14 -28.74 -1.76
C LEU A 20 16.08 -28.49 -0.69
N SER A 21 16.52 -28.27 0.55
CA SER A 21 15.68 -27.66 1.57
C SER A 21 15.41 -26.22 1.17
N LEU A 22 14.29 -26.00 0.48
CA LEU A 22 13.69 -24.69 0.30
C LEU A 22 13.24 -24.20 1.69
N ILE A 23 14.12 -23.47 2.38
CA ILE A 23 13.71 -22.66 3.52
C ILE A 23 12.88 -21.52 2.93
N ALA A 24 11.57 -21.74 2.79
CA ALA A 24 10.64 -20.65 2.59
C ALA A 24 10.71 -19.78 3.84
N ALA A 25 11.40 -18.65 3.75
CA ALA A 25 11.35 -17.62 4.79
C ALA A 25 9.93 -17.07 4.80
N THR A 26 9.03 -17.71 5.56
CA THR A 26 7.73 -17.13 5.90
C THR A 26 8.00 -16.04 6.93
N GLY A 27 8.47 -14.88 6.46
CA GLY A 27 8.41 -13.65 7.23
C GLY A 27 6.93 -13.37 7.49
N GLY A 28 6.40 -13.85 8.61
CA GLY A 28 5.02 -13.63 9.00
C GLY A 28 4.83 -12.13 9.20
N ALA A 29 4.03 -11.50 8.34
CA ALA A 29 3.61 -10.12 8.52
C ALA A 29 3.01 -9.98 9.92
N GLN A 30 3.70 -9.26 10.81
CA GLN A 30 3.19 -8.97 12.14
C GLN A 30 2.02 -7.99 11.96
N ALA A 31 0.80 -8.49 12.08
CA ALA A 31 -0.39 -7.65 12.05
C ALA A 31 -0.62 -7.12 13.46
N TYR A 32 -0.47 -5.81 13.64
CA TYR A 32 -0.79 -5.14 14.90
C TYR A 32 -2.31 -4.91 15.00
N THR A 33 -2.83 -4.76 16.21
CA THR A 33 -4.28 -4.73 16.52
C THR A 33 -5.12 -3.81 15.63
N TYR A 34 -4.58 -2.65 15.24
CA TYR A 34 -5.31 -1.66 14.45
C TYR A 34 -4.85 -1.56 12.99
N ASP A 35 -3.91 -2.41 12.56
CA ASP A 35 -3.50 -2.45 11.16
C ASP A 35 -4.72 -2.73 10.27
N GLY A 36 -4.94 -1.89 9.26
CA GLY A 36 -6.03 -2.03 8.30
C GLY A 36 -7.40 -1.60 8.82
N SER A 37 -7.47 -1.07 10.03
CA SER A 37 -8.71 -0.54 10.59
C SER A 37 -8.89 0.94 10.25
N ASP A 38 -10.16 1.36 10.17
CA ASP A 38 -10.53 2.76 9.97
C ASP A 38 -10.22 3.60 11.23
N PRO A 39 -9.50 4.74 11.11
CA PRO A 39 -9.13 5.57 12.26
C PRO A 39 -10.33 6.20 12.98
N SER A 40 -11.43 6.47 12.27
CA SER A 40 -12.62 7.08 12.86
C SER A 40 -13.46 6.05 13.61
N ALA A 41 -13.65 4.86 13.02
CA ALA A 41 -14.42 3.76 13.60
C ALA A 41 -13.79 3.19 14.88
N THR A 42 -12.46 3.27 15.00
CA THR A 42 -11.70 2.81 16.18
C THR A 42 -11.56 3.88 17.27
N GLY A 43 -11.94 5.13 16.99
CA GLY A 43 -11.70 6.27 17.88
C GLY A 43 -10.27 6.79 17.85
N CYS A 44 -9.35 6.15 17.12
CA CYS A 44 -7.95 6.56 17.03
C CYS A 44 -7.75 7.93 16.37
N ALA A 45 -8.71 8.39 15.56
CA ALA A 45 -8.72 9.73 14.99
C ALA A 45 -8.86 10.84 16.04
N SER A 46 -9.41 10.54 17.22
CA SER A 46 -9.59 11.51 18.30
C SER A 46 -8.23 11.94 18.86
N GLY A 47 -7.95 13.24 18.82
CA GLY A 47 -6.67 13.80 19.28
C GLY A 47 -5.47 13.52 18.36
N ALA A 48 -5.71 12.98 17.16
CA ALA A 48 -4.65 12.73 16.19
C ALA A 48 -4.12 14.03 15.56
N THR A 49 -2.81 14.08 15.31
CA THR A 49 -2.11 15.24 14.75
C THR A 49 -1.56 14.93 13.35
N THR A 50 -1.36 15.98 12.54
CA THR A 50 -0.56 15.89 11.33
C THR A 50 0.91 15.99 11.72
N VAL A 51 1.69 14.93 11.46
CA VAL A 51 3.12 14.87 11.81
C VAL A 51 4.02 15.19 10.62
N GLN A 52 3.54 14.97 9.41
CA GLN A 52 4.20 15.37 8.16
C GLN A 52 3.16 15.76 7.11
N SER A 53 3.54 16.62 6.17
CA SER A 53 2.71 16.98 5.02
C SER A 53 3.54 17.28 3.78
N ALA A 54 2.94 17.09 2.61
CA ALA A 54 3.51 17.46 1.33
C ALA A 54 2.42 17.99 0.38
N VAL A 55 2.80 18.93 -0.48
CA VAL A 55 1.91 19.46 -1.51
C VAL A 55 1.99 18.57 -2.75
N VAL A 56 0.83 18.10 -3.21
CA VAL A 56 0.69 17.31 -4.45
C VAL A 56 0.56 18.29 -5.61
N LYS A 57 1.59 18.41 -6.43
CA LYS A 57 1.66 19.37 -7.54
C LYS A 57 2.56 18.88 -8.66
N ASN A 58 2.34 19.41 -9.86
CA ASN A 58 3.30 19.34 -10.97
C ASN A 58 3.77 20.75 -11.35
N SER A 59 4.45 20.90 -12.48
CA SER A 59 4.94 22.20 -12.96
C SER A 59 3.84 23.20 -13.32
N HIS A 60 2.61 22.75 -13.52
CA HIS A 60 1.50 23.55 -14.04
C HIS A 60 0.36 23.74 -13.04
N SER A 61 0.23 22.87 -12.04
CA SER A 61 -0.95 22.82 -11.16
C SER A 61 -0.63 22.28 -9.78
N THR A 62 -1.33 22.81 -8.79
CA THR A 62 -1.33 22.31 -7.41
C THR A 62 -2.65 21.63 -7.12
N PHE A 63 -2.61 20.31 -6.92
CA PHE A 63 -3.80 19.47 -6.85
C PHE A 63 -4.36 19.34 -5.44
N GLY A 64 -3.50 19.31 -4.43
CA GLY A 64 -3.93 19.14 -3.05
C GLY A 64 -2.77 18.97 -2.07
N THR A 65 -3.10 18.44 -0.89
CA THR A 65 -2.15 18.21 0.20
C THR A 65 -2.33 16.81 0.75
N ILE A 66 -1.23 16.06 0.79
CA ILE A 66 -1.13 14.77 1.47
C ILE A 66 -0.55 14.98 2.87
N GLU A 67 -1.15 14.36 3.87
CA GLU A 67 -0.74 14.44 5.26
C GLU A 67 -0.54 13.05 5.85
N LEU A 68 0.54 12.87 6.60
CA LEU A 68 0.70 11.75 7.52
C LEU A 68 0.10 12.14 8.87
N ARG A 69 -0.98 11.47 9.24
CA ARG A 69 -1.67 11.62 10.51
C ARG A 69 -1.15 10.59 11.50
N TYR A 70 -1.06 10.95 12.78
CA TYR A 70 -0.62 10.06 13.84
C TYR A 70 -1.50 10.19 15.08
N SER A 71 -1.79 9.06 15.72
CA SER A 71 -2.47 8.98 17.01
C SER A 71 -1.52 8.47 18.08
N LEU A 72 -1.19 9.32 19.06
CA LEU A 72 -0.35 8.90 20.18
C LEU A 72 -1.05 7.85 21.07
N ALA A 73 -2.38 7.93 21.18
CA ALA A 73 -3.16 7.00 22.00
C ALA A 73 -3.21 5.58 21.41
N CYS A 74 -3.33 5.48 20.08
CA CYS A 74 -3.36 4.19 19.38
C CYS A 74 -2.01 3.74 18.84
N HIS A 75 -1.01 4.63 18.83
CA HIS A 75 0.29 4.41 18.20
C HIS A 75 0.20 4.02 16.73
N THR A 76 -0.72 4.65 16.01
CA THR A 76 -1.00 4.38 14.60
C THR A 76 -0.81 5.61 13.74
N ALA A 77 -0.45 5.38 12.47
CA ALA A 77 -0.35 6.37 11.43
C ALA A 77 -1.28 6.05 10.24
N TRP A 78 -1.74 7.07 9.53
CA TRP A 78 -2.53 6.92 8.30
C TRP A 78 -2.39 8.16 7.43
N ALA A 79 -2.66 8.02 6.14
CA ALA A 79 -2.65 9.15 5.23
C ALA A 79 -4.02 9.84 5.22
N ARG A 80 -4.03 11.18 5.14
CA ARG A 80 -5.20 11.98 4.77
C ARG A 80 -4.84 12.78 3.53
N PHE A 81 -5.59 12.59 2.45
CA PHE A 81 -5.39 13.35 1.22
C PHE A 81 -6.58 14.25 0.97
N THR A 82 -6.31 15.55 0.80
CA THR A 82 -7.32 16.57 0.47
C THR A 82 -6.97 17.24 -0.84
N LEU A 83 -7.86 17.15 -1.83
CA LEU A 83 -7.79 17.90 -3.08
C LEU A 83 -8.28 19.33 -2.87
N ASN A 84 -7.71 20.26 -3.65
CA ASN A 84 -8.13 21.67 -3.70
C ASN A 84 -9.41 21.87 -4.52
N TYR A 85 -9.87 20.83 -5.20
CA TYR A 85 -11.05 20.82 -6.04
C TYR A 85 -11.81 19.50 -5.85
N THR A 86 -13.08 19.50 -6.24
CA THR A 86 -13.88 18.28 -6.25
C THR A 86 -13.42 17.35 -7.35
N GLN A 87 -13.13 16.09 -7.00
CA GLN A 87 -12.76 15.07 -7.97
C GLN A 87 -13.81 15.00 -9.09
N SER A 88 -13.34 15.20 -10.32
CA SER A 88 -14.17 15.14 -11.51
C SER A 88 -14.38 13.67 -11.94
N ALA A 89 -14.62 13.40 -13.22
CA ALA A 89 -14.74 12.03 -13.71
C ALA A 89 -13.41 11.29 -13.48
N CYS A 90 -13.46 10.11 -12.87
CA CYS A 90 -12.29 9.29 -12.60
C CYS A 90 -12.59 7.79 -12.82
N GLY A 91 -11.56 6.95 -12.91
CA GLY A 91 -11.71 5.50 -13.16
C GLY A 91 -11.91 5.12 -14.62
N ASN A 92 -11.52 5.98 -15.57
CA ASN A 92 -11.48 5.66 -17.00
C ASN A 92 -10.01 5.66 -17.48
N ALA A 93 -9.30 4.58 -17.17
CA ALA A 93 -7.91 4.40 -17.57
C ALA A 93 -7.71 4.52 -19.10
N SER A 94 -8.70 4.10 -19.90
CA SER A 94 -8.67 4.23 -21.37
C SER A 94 -8.70 5.68 -21.86
N ALA A 95 -9.20 6.61 -21.03
CA ALA A 95 -9.21 8.04 -21.30
C ALA A 95 -8.01 8.79 -20.67
N GLY A 96 -7.10 8.06 -20.00
CA GLY A 96 -5.87 8.62 -19.43
C GLY A 96 -6.09 9.46 -18.16
N TYR A 97 -7.12 9.16 -17.37
CA TYR A 97 -7.27 9.74 -16.03
C TYR A 97 -7.85 8.71 -15.04
N ASP A 98 -7.21 8.62 -13.88
CA ASP A 98 -7.58 7.75 -12.76
C ASP A 98 -8.11 8.59 -11.58
N CYS A 99 -8.69 7.94 -10.59
CA CYS A 99 -9.01 8.61 -9.35
C CYS A 99 -7.71 8.97 -8.60
N ALA A 100 -7.78 10.00 -7.77
CA ALA A 100 -6.68 10.37 -6.90
C ALA A 100 -6.61 9.36 -5.76
N HIS A 101 -5.42 8.85 -5.47
CA HIS A 101 -5.20 7.86 -4.42
C HIS A 101 -4.26 8.40 -3.36
N ALA A 102 -4.43 7.90 -2.15
CA ALA A 102 -3.48 8.10 -1.08
C ALA A 102 -3.05 6.74 -0.53
N TYR A 103 -1.81 6.66 -0.08
CA TYR A 103 -1.25 5.47 0.54
C TYR A 103 -0.60 5.85 1.87
N VAL A 104 -0.72 4.97 2.85
CA VAL A 104 0.17 4.94 4.01
C VAL A 104 1.06 3.71 3.88
N VAL A 105 2.36 3.88 4.09
CA VAL A 105 3.34 2.81 3.99
C VAL A 105 4.17 2.77 5.26
N ARG A 106 4.22 1.60 5.89
CA ARG A 106 5.11 1.33 7.02
C ARG A 106 6.47 0.84 6.52
N ASN A 107 7.54 1.52 6.90
CA ASN A 107 8.88 1.27 6.34
C ASN A 107 9.45 -0.11 6.70
N ASN A 108 9.11 -0.64 7.87
CA ASN A 108 9.76 -1.84 8.39
C ASN A 108 9.38 -3.12 7.63
N ASP A 109 8.11 -3.25 7.24
CA ASP A 109 7.57 -4.45 6.62
C ASP A 109 6.86 -4.18 5.28
N GLY A 110 6.85 -2.92 4.83
CA GLY A 110 6.20 -2.51 3.59
C GLY A 110 4.68 -2.63 3.65
N ARG A 111 4.08 -2.70 4.85
CA ARG A 111 2.63 -2.80 4.98
C ARG A 111 1.99 -1.51 4.45
N THR A 112 1.09 -1.67 3.48
CA THR A 112 0.47 -0.56 2.76
C THR A 112 -1.04 -0.64 2.80
N TYR A 113 -1.67 0.50 3.03
CA TYR A 113 -3.11 0.68 2.85
C TYR A 113 -3.39 1.90 1.99
N SER A 114 -4.47 1.87 1.24
CA SER A 114 -4.85 2.93 0.32
C SER A 114 -6.25 3.47 0.57
N CYS A 115 -6.50 4.67 0.05
CA CYS A 115 -7.83 5.21 -0.14
C CYS A 115 -7.91 5.93 -1.48
N THR A 116 -9.13 6.03 -2.01
CA THR A 116 -9.41 6.68 -3.28
C THR A 116 -10.37 7.83 -3.06
N ILE A 117 -10.07 8.99 -3.63
CA ILE A 117 -11.00 10.12 -3.69
C ILE A 117 -11.90 9.89 -4.91
N GLY A 118 -13.09 9.36 -4.65
CA GLY A 118 -14.10 9.09 -5.67
C GLY A 118 -14.70 10.37 -6.26
N GLN A 119 -15.37 10.24 -7.40
CA GLN A 119 -16.05 11.35 -8.08
C GLN A 119 -16.98 12.10 -7.12
N GLY A 120 -16.92 13.43 -7.15
CA GLY A 120 -17.72 14.30 -6.28
C GLY A 120 -17.15 14.47 -4.87
N GLN A 121 -16.06 13.80 -4.51
CA GLN A 121 -15.39 13.95 -3.21
C GLN A 121 -14.14 14.83 -3.33
N THR A 122 -13.69 15.36 -2.20
CA THR A 122 -12.45 16.17 -2.10
C THR A 122 -11.42 15.54 -1.18
N GLN A 123 -11.76 14.48 -0.45
CA GLN A 123 -10.88 13.93 0.58
C GLN A 123 -11.06 12.41 0.73
N CYS A 124 -9.98 11.74 1.11
CA CYS A 124 -10.03 10.39 1.67
C CYS A 124 -8.99 10.23 2.79
N TYR A 125 -9.15 9.18 3.59
CA TYR A 125 -8.17 8.74 4.57
C TYR A 125 -7.94 7.23 4.42
N THR A 126 -6.69 6.80 4.58
CA THR A 126 -6.37 5.38 4.53
C THR A 126 -6.76 4.70 5.83
N PRO A 127 -6.94 3.37 5.81
CA PRO A 127 -6.77 2.56 7.00
C PRO A 127 -5.41 2.81 7.67
N MET A 128 -5.32 2.43 8.94
CA MET A 128 -4.14 2.69 9.77
C MET A 128 -3.05 1.63 9.65
N VAL A 129 -1.81 2.04 9.92
CA VAL A 129 -0.68 1.16 10.27
C VAL A 129 -0.21 1.48 11.69
N TYR A 130 0.20 0.48 12.46
CA TYR A 130 0.91 0.68 13.73
C TYR A 130 2.32 1.20 13.49
N ASP A 131 2.77 2.16 14.31
CA ASP A 131 3.95 2.97 13.99
C ASP A 131 4.89 3.23 15.19
N LYS A 132 4.52 2.88 16.44
CA LYS A 132 5.43 3.09 17.59
C LYS A 132 6.69 2.22 17.50
N GLY A 133 7.85 2.89 17.56
CA GLY A 133 9.16 2.24 17.42
C GLY A 133 9.45 1.79 15.99
N LEU A 134 8.58 2.14 15.05
CA LEU A 134 8.70 1.95 13.61
C LEU A 134 8.68 3.35 12.97
N THR A 135 8.60 3.39 11.63
CA THR A 135 8.38 4.63 10.90
C THR A 135 7.45 4.39 9.72
N SER A 136 6.72 5.42 9.32
CA SER A 136 5.79 5.39 8.18
C SER A 136 5.81 6.69 7.38
N PHE A 137 5.36 6.64 6.13
CA PHE A 137 5.14 7.82 5.30
C PHE A 137 3.79 7.76 4.57
N ALA A 138 3.32 8.92 4.13
CA ALA A 138 2.12 9.05 3.30
C ALA A 138 2.51 9.42 1.86
N GLU A 139 1.80 8.86 0.88
CA GLU A 139 1.95 9.14 -0.54
C GLU A 139 0.60 9.59 -1.12
N GLY A 140 0.64 10.53 -2.07
CA GLY A 140 -0.55 11.04 -2.74
C GLY A 140 -0.31 11.11 -4.25
N THR A 141 -1.19 10.45 -5.00
CA THR A 141 -1.15 10.38 -6.47
C THR A 141 -2.40 11.02 -7.06
N VAL A 142 -2.21 11.74 -8.16
CA VAL A 142 -3.27 12.32 -8.97
C VAL A 142 -2.94 12.02 -10.42
N ASP A 143 -3.92 11.54 -11.18
CA ASP A 143 -3.84 11.40 -12.63
C ASP A 143 -5.13 11.89 -13.25
N THR A 144 -5.15 13.15 -13.71
CA THR A 144 -6.37 13.80 -14.22
C THR A 144 -6.12 14.38 -15.60
N ALA A 145 -7.19 14.82 -16.27
CA ALA A 145 -7.06 15.59 -17.51
C ALA A 145 -6.20 16.87 -17.37
N ALA A 146 -6.04 17.41 -16.16
CA ALA A 146 -5.15 18.54 -15.87
C ALA A 146 -3.67 18.12 -15.70
N GLY A 147 -3.38 16.83 -15.82
CA GLY A 147 -2.07 16.22 -15.67
C GLY A 147 -1.99 15.31 -14.45
N SER A 148 -0.81 14.71 -14.29
CA SER A 148 -0.48 13.83 -13.18
C SER A 148 0.50 14.48 -12.20
N ALA A 149 0.45 14.02 -10.96
CA ALA A 149 1.41 14.33 -9.91
C ALA A 149 1.47 13.19 -8.91
N ASP A 150 2.66 12.91 -8.42
CA ASP A 150 2.91 12.03 -7.30
C ASP A 150 3.82 12.75 -6.30
N THR A 151 3.61 12.50 -5.01
CA THR A 151 4.50 12.98 -3.96
C THR A 151 4.33 12.14 -2.71
N ARG A 152 5.35 12.18 -1.85
CA ARG A 152 5.29 11.58 -0.52
C ARG A 152 5.79 12.52 0.56
N THR A 153 5.31 12.31 1.77
CA THR A 153 5.85 12.97 2.96
C THR A 153 7.23 12.42 3.33
N ALA A 154 7.94 13.11 4.21
CA ALA A 154 9.03 12.46 4.96
C ALA A 154 8.46 11.30 5.81
N ALA A 155 9.35 10.39 6.19
CA ALA A 155 9.01 9.39 7.21
C ALA A 155 8.96 10.05 8.59
N TYR A 156 8.02 9.61 9.43
CA TYR A 156 7.92 9.94 10.85
C TYR A 156 8.19 8.68 11.67
#